data_AF-A0A965AUV5-F1
#
_entry.id   AF-A0A965AUV5-F1
#
_cell.length_a   1.000
_cell.length_b   1.000
_cell.length_c   1.000
_cell.angle_alpha   90.00
_cell.angle_beta   90.00
_cell.angle_gamma   90.00
#
_symmetry.space_group_name_H-M   'P 1'
#
loop_
_entity.id
_entity.type
_entity.pdbx_description
1 polymer ?
#
loop_
_entity_poly.entity_id
_entity_poly.type
_entity_poly.pdbx_seq_one_letter_code
_entity_poly.pdbx_strand_id
1 'polypeptide(L)' 'MQSAGHPAEWPAETLLAACRETRTRRSGPGGQHRNKVETAVVLEHEPTGLRAE' A
#
# COMPACT_ATOMS: atom_id res chain seq x y z
N MET A 1 27.98 9.87 -8.74
CA MET A 1 26.88 10.07 -7.77
C MET A 1 25.59 9.88 -8.55
N GLN A 2 24.89 8.78 -8.31
CA GLN A 2 23.73 8.41 -9.11
C GLN A 2 22.56 9.30 -8.70
N SER A 3 22.23 10.30 -9.52
CA SER A 3 20.91 10.90 -9.53
C SER A 3 19.98 9.90 -10.22
N ALA A 4 19.57 8.86 -9.49
CA ALA A 4 18.33 8.19 -9.85
C ALA A 4 17.27 9.29 -9.84
N GLY A 5 16.63 9.56 -10.98
CA GLY A 5 15.66 10.65 -11.16
C GLY A 5 14.62 10.67 -10.04
N HIS A 6 14.00 11.83 -9.82
CA HIS A 6 13.05 12.00 -8.71
C HIS A 6 11.98 10.88 -8.75
N PRO A 7 11.61 10.24 -7.63
CA PRO A 7 10.70 9.08 -7.66
C PRO A 7 9.35 9.36 -8.33
N ALA A 8 8.89 10.61 -8.35
CA ALA A 8 7.68 11.02 -9.09
C ALA A 8 7.82 10.95 -10.62
N GLU A 9 9.04 10.81 -11.15
CA GLU A 9 9.32 10.61 -12.57
C GLU A 9 9.30 9.12 -12.95
N TRP A 10 9.26 8.22 -11.97
CA TRP A 10 9.26 6.79 -12.24
C TRP A 10 7.89 6.34 -12.76
N PRO A 11 7.83 5.32 -13.63
CA PRO A 11 6.58 4.67 -13.99
C PRO A 11 5.86 4.16 -12.74
N ALA A 12 4.53 4.31 -12.70
CA ALA A 12 3.72 3.86 -11.56
C ALA A 12 3.93 2.36 -11.26
N GLU A 13 4.15 1.56 -12.30
CA GLU A 13 4.45 0.12 -12.21
C GLU A 13 5.71 -0.16 -11.38
N THR A 14 6.75 0.64 -11.59
CA THR A 14 8.03 0.53 -10.85
C THR A 14 7.86 0.89 -9.39
N LEU A 15 7.09 1.95 -9.10
CA LEU A 15 6.78 2.35 -7.73
C LEU A 15 5.94 1.28 -7.01
N LEU A 16 4.94 0.72 -7.70
CA LEU A 16 4.09 -0.35 -7.17
C LEU A 16 4.87 -1.64 -6.91
N ALA A 17 5.85 -1.98 -7.76
CA ALA A 17 6.70 -3.16 -7.55
C ALA A 17 7.58 -3.06 -6.29
N ALA A 18 7.86 -1.83 -5.82
CA ALA A 18 8.54 -1.58 -4.55
C ALA A 18 7.59 -1.45 -3.35
N CYS A 19 6.27 -1.58 -3.57
CA CYS A 19 5.26 -1.57 -2.53
C CYS A 19 4.82 -2.98 -2.17
N ARG A 20 4.83 -3.28 -0.88
CA ARG A 20 4.22 -4.47 -0.30
C ARG A 20 2.72 -4.25 -0.12
N GLU A 21 1.91 -5.07 -0.78
CA GLU A 21 0.47 -5.13 -0.56
C GLU A 21 0.13 -6.10 0.58
N THR A 22 -0.60 -5.62 1.58
CA THR A 22 -1.14 -6.45 2.67
C THR A 22 -2.64 -6.25 2.78
N ARG A 23 -3.41 -7.33 2.70
CA ARG A 23 -4.87 -7.31 2.90
C ARG A 23 -5.16 -7.51 4.38
N THR A 24 -5.94 -6.61 4.96
CA THR A 24 -6.26 -6.63 6.39
C THR A 24 -7.77 -6.65 6.61
N ARG A 25 -8.17 -7.06 7.81
CA ARG A 25 -9.55 -6.95 8.27
C ARG A 25 -9.67 -5.66 9.08
N ARG A 26 -10.49 -4.72 8.63
CA ARG A 26 -10.86 -3.56 9.44
C ARG A 26 -11.97 -3.98 10.40
N SER A 27 -11.66 -4.05 11.68
CA SER A 27 -12.66 -4.13 12.74
C SER A 27 -13.21 -2.72 13.01
N GLY A 28 -14.26 -2.33 12.29
CA GLY A 28 -14.98 -1.07 12.52
C GLY A 28 -16.39 -1.31 13.07
N PRO A 29 -17.06 -0.29 13.64
CA PRO A 29 -18.48 -0.33 13.96
C PRO A 29 -19.27 -0.41 12.64
N GLY A 30 -19.48 -1.63 12.17
CA GLY A 30 -20.20 -1.97 10.95
C GLY A 30 -20.40 -3.47 10.98
N GLY A 31 -21.64 -3.91 11.14
CA GLY A 31 -21.98 -5.28 11.55
C GLY A 31 -21.31 -6.41 10.78
N GLN A 32 -21.43 -7.63 11.32
CA GLN A 32 -20.85 -8.90 10.85
C GLN A 32 -20.64 -9.06 9.32
N HIS A 33 -21.58 -8.57 8.51
CA HIS A 33 -21.48 -8.64 7.04
C HIS A 33 -20.31 -7.85 6.45
N ARG A 34 -20.00 -6.66 7.00
CA ARG A 34 -18.90 -5.79 6.53
C ARG A 34 -17.56 -6.16 7.15
N ASN A 35 -17.55 -6.64 8.40
CA ASN A 35 -16.32 -7.02 9.12
C ASN A 35 -15.73 -8.39 8.68
N LYS A 36 -16.47 -9.18 7.88
CA LYS A 36 -16.03 -10.51 7.42
C LYS A 36 -15.25 -10.48 6.11
N VAL A 37 -15.31 -9.39 5.35
CA VAL A 37 -14.60 -9.29 4.06
C VAL A 37 -13.27 -8.55 4.27
N GLU A 38 -12.19 -9.17 3.82
CA GLU A 38 -10.81 -8.65 3.84
C GLU A 38 -10.63 -7.55 2.78
N THR A 39 -11.49 -6.51 2.79
CA THR A 39 -11.47 -5.44 1.76
C THR A 39 -10.43 -4.37 2.02
N ALA A 40 -9.81 -4.31 3.21
CA ALA A 40 -8.83 -3.27 3.48
C ALA A 40 -7.49 -3.68 2.84
N VAL A 41 -6.96 -2.81 2.00
CA VAL A 41 -5.67 -3.01 1.33
C VAL A 41 -4.71 -1.96 1.87
N VAL A 42 -3.62 -2.41 2.47
CA VAL A 42 -2.53 -1.54 2.93
C VAL A 42 -1.37 -1.72 1.97
N LEU A 43 -0.88 -0.61 1.41
CA LEU A 43 0.33 -0.56 0.60
C LEU A 43 1.46 0.04 1.44
N GLU A 44 2.58 -0.66 1.52
CA GLU A 44 3.79 -0.20 2.21
C GLU A 44 4.96 -0.13 1.24
N HIS A 45 5.49 1.06 0.99
CA HIS A 45 6.70 1.23 0.18
C HIS A 45 7.92 0.85 1.03
N GLU A 46 8.43 -0.36 0.85
CA GLU A 46 9.48 -0.96 1.69
C GLU A 46 10.77 -0.11 1.78
N PRO A 47 11.25 0.52 0.69
CA PRO A 47 12.47 1.32 0.76
C PRO A 47 12.38 2.57 1.66
N THR A 48 11.18 3.12 1.87
CA THR A 48 10.99 4.36 2.65
C THR A 48 10.12 4.18 3.90
N GLY A 49 9.42 3.05 4.04
CA GLY A 49 8.47 2.80 5.12
C GLY A 49 7.17 3.59 5.03
N LEU A 50 6.88 4.25 3.90
CA LEU A 50 5.63 4.97 3.67
C LEU A 50 4.47 3.97 3.56
N ARG A 51 3.33 4.29 4.18
CA ARG A 51 2.13 3.45 4.18
C ARG A 51 0.90 4.21 3.70
N ALA A 52 0.07 3.54 2.92
CA ALA A 52 -1.25 4.00 2.47
C ALA A 52 -2.29 2.89 2.71
N GLU A 53 -3.52 3.26 3.07
CA GLU A 53 -4.63 2.34 3.40
C GLU A 53 -5.97 2.80 2.80
#